data_AF-A0A2V8TRQ5-F1
#
_entry.id   AF-A0A2V8TRQ5-F1
#
_cell.length_a   1.000
_cell.length_b   1.000
_cell.length_c   1.000
_cell.angle_alpha   90.00
_cell.angle_beta   90.00
_cell.angle_gamma   90.00
#
_symmetry.space_group_name_H-M   'P 1'
#
loop_
_entity.id
_entity.type
_entity.pdbx_description
1 polymer ?
#
loop_
_entity_poly.entity_id
_entity_poly.type
_entity_poly.pdbx_seq_one_letter_code
_entity_poly.pdbx_strand_id
1 'polypeptide(L)' 'MSWVLGLLSLGLFFIPLVTPFLQIGTLAYVLRRAWHGEIDRLGVIAGAGGAALGLILFLALELVWIV' A
#
# COMPACT_ATOMS: atom_id res chain seq x y z
N MET A 1 13.78 7.95 -25.38
CA MET A 1 13.66 8.31 -23.94
C MET A 1 12.32 8.93 -23.59
N SER A 2 11.76 9.84 -24.41
CA SER A 2 10.44 10.46 -24.19
C SER A 2 9.28 9.47 -24.00
N TRP A 3 9.22 8.39 -24.79
CA TRP A 3 8.16 7.38 -24.70
C TRP A 3 8.18 6.57 -23.39
N VAL A 4 9.37 6.29 -22.86
CA VAL A 4 9.54 5.56 -21.58
C VAL A 4 9.06 6.42 -20.41
N LEU A 5 9.35 7.72 -20.44
CA LEU A 5 8.85 8.68 -19.46
C LEU A 5 7.32 8.80 -19.53
N GLY A 6 6.74 8.81 -20.73
CA GLY A 6 5.27 8.82 -20.90
C GLY A 6 4.58 7.60 -20.31
N LEU A 7 5.15 6.39 -20.50
CA LEU A 7 4.64 5.15 -19.91
C LEU A 7 4.78 5.11 -18.39
N LEU A 8 5.92 5.58 -17.86
CA LEU A 8 6.11 5.70 -16.41
C LEU A 8 5.12 6.68 -15.79
N SER A 9 4.89 7.85 -16.42
CA SER A 9 3.90 8.82 -15.95
C SER A 9 2.47 8.26 -15.97
N LEU A 10 2.12 7.50 -17.01
CA LEU A 10 0.83 6.79 -17.07
C LEU A 10 0.71 5.80 -15.91
N GLY A 11 1.75 5.00 -15.66
CA GLY A 11 1.78 4.08 -14.52
C GLY A 11 1.62 4.80 -13.18
N LEU A 12 2.43 5.84 -12.95
CA LEU A 12 2.41 6.66 -11.73
C LEU A 12 1.05 7.34 -11.50
N PHE A 13 0.33 7.71 -12.57
CA PHE A 13 -1.02 8.29 -12.47
C PHE A 13 -2.04 7.32 -11.86
N PHE A 14 -1.92 6.02 -12.12
CA PHE A 14 -2.83 5.01 -11.57
C PHE A 14 -2.39 4.47 -10.20
N ILE A 15 -1.16 4.74 -9.77
CA ILE A 15 -0.66 4.29 -8.46
C ILE A 15 -1.60 4.72 -7.32
N PRO A 16 -2.05 5.99 -7.22
CA PRO A 16 -2.96 6.40 -6.16
C PRO A 16 -4.26 5.59 -6.11
N LEU A 17 -4.78 5.17 -7.27
CA LEU A 17 -5.99 4.36 -7.33
C LEU A 17 -5.74 2.94 -6.79
N VAL A 18 -4.60 2.33 -7.11
CA VAL A 18 -4.32 0.91 -6.81
C VAL A 18 -3.71 0.72 -5.40
N THR A 19 -2.95 1.71 -4.92
CA THR A 19 -2.24 1.68 -3.65
C THR A 19 -3.12 1.37 -2.43
N PRO A 20 -4.29 2.01 -2.22
CA PRO A 20 -5.14 1.69 -1.07
C PRO A 20 -5.67 0.26 -1.10
N PHE A 21 -6.01 -0.28 -2.28
CA PHE A 21 -6.46 -1.68 -2.41
C PHE A 21 -5.34 -2.66 -2.07
N LEU A 22 -4.10 -2.38 -2.49
CA LEU A 22 -2.94 -3.19 -2.14
C LEU A 22 -2.70 -3.17 -0.62
N GLN A 23 -2.76 -2.01 0.01
CA GLN A 23 -2.56 -1.87 1.47
C GLN A 23 -3.64 -2.62 2.26
N ILE A 24 -4.92 -2.46 1.90
CA ILE A 24 -6.03 -3.17 2.54
C ILE A 24 -5.91 -4.69 2.30
N GLY A 25 -5.57 -5.11 1.08
CA GLY A 25 -5.38 -6.51 0.72
C GLY A 25 -4.22 -7.15 1.50
N THR A 26 -3.09 -6.46 1.61
CA THR A 26 -1.95 -6.91 2.43
C THR A 26 -2.33 -7.01 3.90
N LEU A 27 -3.06 -6.04 4.45
CA LEU A 27 -3.52 -6.08 5.84
C LEU A 27 -4.39 -7.32 6.10
N ALA A 28 -5.39 -7.55 5.24
CA ALA A 28 -6.29 -8.69 5.34
C ALA A 28 -5.55 -10.03 5.20
N TYR A 29 -4.60 -10.11 4.25
CA TYR A 29 -3.78 -11.30 4.05
C TYR A 29 -2.90 -11.62 5.27
N VAL A 30 -2.20 -10.61 5.79
CA VAL A 30 -1.30 -10.77 6.94
C VAL A 30 -2.10 -11.16 8.19
N LEU A 31 -3.24 -10.50 8.45
CA LEU A 31 -4.12 -10.84 9.56
C LEU A 31 -4.67 -12.26 9.45
N ARG A 32 -5.11 -12.67 8.25
CA ARG A 32 -5.60 -14.03 8.00
C ARG A 32 -4.50 -15.05 8.27
N ARG A 33 -3.30 -14.86 7.75
CA ARG A 33 -2.19 -15.80 7.97
C ARG A 33 -1.70 -15.79 9.42
N ALA A 34 -1.70 -14.64 10.09
CA ALA A 34 -1.41 -14.53 11.52
C ALA A 34 -2.41 -15.34 12.36
N TRP A 35 -3.70 -15.29 12.01
CA TRP A 35 -4.74 -16.08 12.67
C TRP A 35 -4.54 -17.59 12.54
N HIS A 36 -4.00 -18.04 11.40
CA HIS A 36 -3.63 -19.46 11.21
C HIS A 36 -2.28 -19.83 11.84
N GLY A 37 -1.59 -18.88 12.49
CA GLY A 37 -0.26 -19.10 13.08
C GLY A 37 0.84 -19.29 12.06
N GLU A 38 0.62 -18.92 10.78
CA GLU A 38 1.57 -19.12 9.68
C GLU A 38 2.66 -18.04 9.63
N ILE A 39 2.50 -16.95 10.39
CA ILE A 39 3.45 -15.84 10.45
C ILE A 39 3.87 -15.60 11.90
N ASP A 40 5.16 -15.32 12.08
CA ASP A 40 5.73 -14.87 13.33
C ASP A 40 5.33 -13.41 13.63
N ARG A 41 5.50 -13.01 14.90
CA ARG A 41 5.11 -11.66 15.36
C ARG A 41 5.82 -10.55 14.57
N LEU A 42 7.07 -10.75 14.14
CA LEU A 42 7.80 -9.76 13.36
C LEU A 42 7.22 -9.64 11.95
N GLY A 43 6.86 -10.75 11.30
CA GLY A 43 6.18 -10.72 10.01
C GLY A 43 4.81 -10.04 10.06
N VAL A 44 4.06 -10.21 11.17
CA VAL A 44 2.80 -9.48 11.38
C VAL A 44 3.03 -7.98 11.56
N ILE A 45 3.99 -7.58 12.38
CA ILE A 45 4.32 -6.16 12.61
C ILE A 45 4.81 -5.51 11.32
N ALA A 46 5.73 -6.14 10.59
CA ALA A 46 6.26 -5.60 9.34
C ALA A 46 5.17 -5.51 8.26
N GLY A 47 4.38 -6.58 8.08
CA GLY A 47 3.35 -6.64 7.06
C GLY A 47 2.14 -5.76 7.35
N ALA A 48 1.47 -5.98 8.49
CA ALA A 48 0.28 -5.23 8.86
C ALA A 48 0.62 -3.79 9.26
N GLY A 49 1.70 -3.59 10.00
CA GLY A 49 2.17 -2.26 10.37
C GLY A 49 2.59 -1.43 9.16
N GLY A 50 3.37 -2.02 8.23
CA GLY A 50 3.77 -1.35 6.99
C GLY A 50 2.58 -0.99 6.10
N ALA A 51 1.61 -1.90 5.95
CA ALA A 51 0.39 -1.64 5.19
C ALA A 51 -0.47 -0.52 5.82
N ALA A 52 -0.65 -0.53 7.15
CA ALA A 52 -1.40 0.48 7.87
C ALA A 52 -0.72 1.87 7.81
N LEU A 53 0.59 1.93 8.05
CA LEU A 53 1.37 3.17 7.92
C LEU A 53 1.32 3.72 6.49
N GLY A 54 1.45 2.84 5.49
CA GLY A 54 1.33 3.22 4.09
C GLY A 54 -0.03 3.83 3.77
N LEU A 55 -1.12 3.26 4.30
CA LEU A 55 -2.47 3.77 4.08
C LEU A 55 -2.68 5.13 4.76
N ILE A 56 -2.19 5.29 5.98
CA ILE A 56 -2.25 6.56 6.71
C ILE A 56 -1.48 7.65 5.95
N LEU A 57 -0.26 7.34 5.50
CA LEU A 57 0.56 8.27 4.73
C LEU A 57 -0.09 8.62 3.40
N PHE A 58 -0.69 7.65 2.71
CA PHE A 58 -1.42 7.88 1.47
C PHE A 58 -2.60 8.82 1.68
N LEU A 59 -3.46 8.57 2.67
CA LEU A 59 -4.61 9.42 3.01
C LEU A 59 -4.17 10.81 3.47
N ALA A 60 -3.10 10.91 4.24
CA ALA A 60 -2.53 12.19 4.65
C ALA A 60 -2.01 12.99 3.44
N LEU A 61 -1.39 12.32 2.46
CA LEU A 61 -0.94 12.96 1.22
C LEU A 61 -2.13 13.40 0.36
N GLU A 62 -3.18 12.59 0.25
CA GLU A 62 -4.42 12.99 -0.42
C GLU A 62 -5.04 14.22 0.23
N LEU A 63 -5.10 14.28 1.56
CA LEU A 63 -5.61 15.46 2.28
C LEU A 63 -4.78 16.72 1.98
N VAL A 64 -3.45 16.61 1.92
CA VAL A 64 -2.58 17.74 1.54
C VAL A 64 -2.75 18.14 0.08
N TRP A 65 -3.03 17.19 -0.81
CA TRP A 65 -3.22 17.46 -2.24
C TRP A 65 -4.59 18.07 -2.56
N ILE A 66 -5.62 17.74 -1.77
CA ILE A 66 -6.98 18.25 -1.93
C ILE A 66 -7.11 19.71 -1.43
N VAL A 67 -6.30 20.11 -0.44
CA VAL A 67 -6.24 21.49 0.11
C VAL A 67 -5.37 22.40 -0.75
#